data_AF-A0A022KR98-F1
#
_entry.id   AF-A0A022KR98-F1
#
_cell.length_a   1.000
_cell.length_b   1.000
_cell.length_c   1.000
_cell.angle_alpha   90.00
_cell.angle_beta   90.00
_cell.angle_gamma   90.00
#
_symmetry.space_group_name_H-M   'P 1'
#
loop_
_entity.id
_entity.type
_entity.pdbx_description
1 polymer ?
#
loop_
_entity_poly.entity_id
_entity_poly.type
_entity_poly.pdbx_seq_one_letter_code
_entity_poly.pdbx_strand_id
1 'polypeptide(L)'
;MRIYLPLADEDRPALLSARREIDLPAGREAWAVTAEARADRPGDDIEDLEYDAVQDAVHVALQAVEPDARALVMAADVADKALEGATDTGGAYGVRLVSGARAVIASFHVTEQDARTAEQDDTDPALLWFDASEGPSALAQLDRPGV
;
A
#
# COMPACT_ATOMS: atom_id res chain seq x y z
N MET A 1 6.64 6.25 10.93
CA MET A 1 6.12 6.69 9.63
C MET A 1 5.12 5.67 9.11
N ARG A 2 4.00 6.15 8.57
CA ARG A 2 3.01 5.37 7.82
C ARG A 2 3.59 5.03 6.44
N ILE A 3 3.54 3.77 6.06
CA ILE A 3 3.91 3.27 4.73
C ILE A 3 2.72 2.53 4.11
N TYR A 4 2.63 2.58 2.79
CA TYR A 4 1.65 1.86 1.97
C TYR A 4 2.39 0.81 1.16
N LEU A 5 1.97 -0.45 1.24
CA LEU A 5 2.67 -1.56 0.60
C LEU A 5 1.69 -2.49 -0.14
N PRO A 6 1.92 -2.78 -1.44
CA PRO A 6 1.24 -3.84 -2.16
C PRO A 6 1.41 -5.18 -1.45
N LEU A 7 0.31 -5.92 -1.32
CA LEU A 7 0.33 -7.25 -0.72
C LEU A 7 1.27 -8.18 -1.49
N ALA A 8 2.25 -8.78 -0.80
CA ALA A 8 3.00 -9.92 -1.33
C ALA A 8 2.44 -11.24 -0.78
N ASP A 9 2.71 -12.33 -1.49
CA ASP A 9 2.29 -13.67 -1.07
C ASP A 9 2.81 -14.05 0.32
N GLU A 10 4.02 -13.59 0.68
CA GLU A 10 4.63 -13.80 1.99
C GLU A 10 3.87 -13.14 3.14
N ASP A 11 3.11 -12.08 2.87
CA ASP A 11 2.33 -11.34 3.86
C ASP A 11 0.98 -12.03 4.15
N ARG A 12 0.42 -12.78 3.18
CA ARG A 12 -0.93 -13.38 3.26
C ARG A 12 -1.16 -14.22 4.54
N PRO A 13 -0.23 -15.09 4.99
CA PRO A 13 -0.43 -15.86 6.22
C PRO A 13 -0.64 -15.01 7.48
N ALA A 14 0.00 -13.83 7.55
CA ALA A 14 -0.17 -12.91 8.67
C ALA A 14 -1.58 -12.31 8.69
N LEU A 15 -2.09 -11.91 7.51
CA LEU A 15 -3.43 -11.36 7.34
C LEU A 15 -4.51 -12.41 7.63
N LEU A 16 -4.36 -13.64 7.13
CA LEU A 16 -5.26 -14.75 7.43
C LEU A 16 -5.36 -15.06 8.93
N SER A 17 -4.26 -14.85 9.65
CA SER A 17 -4.19 -15.04 11.10
C SER A 17 -4.64 -13.80 11.90
N ALA A 18 -5.15 -12.76 11.22
CA ALA A 18 -5.51 -11.47 11.82
C ALA A 18 -4.39 -10.88 12.70
N ARG A 19 -3.13 -11.05 12.29
CA ARG A 19 -2.00 -10.45 13.00
C ARG A 19 -2.03 -8.95 12.80
N ARG A 20 -1.69 -8.21 13.86
CA ARG A 20 -1.54 -6.75 13.82
C ARG A 20 -0.18 -6.30 13.33
N GLU A 21 0.75 -7.22 13.11
CA GLU A 21 2.14 -6.92 12.80
C GLU A 21 2.68 -7.91 11.78
N ILE A 22 3.54 -7.42 10.90
CA ILE A 22 4.25 -8.18 9.87
C ILE A 22 5.74 -7.87 9.94
N ASP A 23 6.56 -8.87 9.61
CA ASP A 23 7.99 -8.69 9.48
C ASP A 23 8.31 -8.44 8.00
N LEU A 24 8.87 -7.28 7.70
CA LEU A 24 9.22 -6.86 6.35
C LEU A 24 10.72 -7.06 6.12
N PRO A 25 11.14 -7.66 4.98
CA PRO A 25 12.55 -7.83 4.66
C PRO A 25 13.21 -6.50 4.25
N ALA A 26 14.54 -6.46 4.36
CA ALA A 26 15.31 -5.37 3.75
C ALA A 26 15.09 -5.35 2.23
N GLY A 27 15.08 -4.16 1.65
CA GLY A 27 14.84 -3.95 0.23
C GLY A 27 13.36 -3.91 -0.16
N ARG A 28 12.43 -4.19 0.77
CA ARG A 28 11.00 -4.08 0.50
C ARG A 28 10.63 -2.63 0.15
N GLU A 29 10.07 -2.44 -1.03
CA GLU A 29 9.56 -1.16 -1.52
C GLU A 29 8.19 -0.86 -0.94
N ALA A 30 7.94 0.42 -0.69
CA ALA A 30 6.68 0.95 -0.17
C ALA A 30 6.54 2.42 -0.58
N TRP A 31 5.40 3.04 -0.23
CA TRP A 31 5.12 4.45 -0.48
C TRP A 31 4.82 5.15 0.84
N ALA A 32 5.32 6.37 1.00
CA ALA A 32 5.10 7.14 2.22
C ALA A 32 5.27 8.64 1.97
N VAL A 33 4.56 9.43 2.75
CA VAL A 33 4.73 10.89 2.79
C VAL A 33 5.98 11.23 3.61
N THR A 34 7.13 11.26 2.96
CA THR A 34 8.41 11.63 3.56
C THR A 34 8.49 13.14 3.85
N ALA A 35 9.47 13.54 4.67
CA ALA A 35 9.73 14.97 4.91
C ALA A 35 10.10 15.73 3.62
N GLU A 36 10.77 15.06 2.67
CA GLU A 36 11.10 15.61 1.35
C GLU A 36 9.83 15.81 0.51
N ALA A 37 8.96 14.80 0.43
CA ALA A 37 7.69 14.90 -0.29
C ALA A 37 6.80 16.05 0.22
N ARG A 38 6.78 16.29 1.54
CA ARG A 38 6.08 17.44 2.16
C ARG A 38 6.74 18.78 1.84
N ALA A 39 8.06 18.83 1.77
CA ALA A 39 8.78 20.06 1.48
C ALA A 39 8.57 20.52 0.04
N ASP A 40 8.44 19.58 -0.90
CA ASP A 40 8.21 19.85 -2.32
C ASP A 40 6.76 20.27 -2.64
N ARG A 41 5.82 20.02 -1.71
CA ARG A 41 4.39 20.36 -1.82
C ARG A 41 3.95 21.27 -0.67
N PRO A 42 4.54 22.47 -0.55
CA PRO A 42 4.21 23.35 0.55
C PRO A 42 2.79 23.91 0.39
N GLY A 43 1.88 23.50 1.26
CA GLY A 43 0.50 23.99 1.30
C GLY A 43 -0.57 22.92 1.10
N ASP A 44 -0.18 21.74 0.65
CA ASP A 44 -1.08 20.59 0.54
C ASP A 44 -1.36 20.01 1.93
N ASP A 45 -2.57 19.50 2.14
CA ASP A 45 -2.93 18.82 3.39
C ASP A 45 -2.24 17.45 3.45
N ILE A 46 -1.90 17.01 4.66
CA ILE A 46 -1.30 15.69 4.85
C ILE A 46 -2.22 14.57 4.40
N GLU A 47 -3.54 14.75 4.51
CA GLU A 47 -4.51 13.75 4.06
C GLU A 47 -4.47 13.57 2.54
N ASP A 48 -4.33 14.67 1.78
CA ASP A 48 -4.20 14.63 0.32
C ASP A 48 -2.89 13.94 -0.10
N LEU A 49 -1.78 14.26 0.58
CA LEU A 49 -0.49 13.60 0.31
C LEU A 49 -0.50 12.11 0.65
N GLU A 50 -1.19 11.72 1.73
CA GLU A 50 -1.37 10.31 2.11
C GLU A 50 -2.28 9.58 1.11
N TYR A 51 -3.28 10.27 0.56
CA TYR A 51 -4.13 9.76 -0.51
C TYR A 51 -3.32 9.52 -1.79
N ASP A 52 -2.51 10.49 -2.23
CA ASP A 52 -1.63 10.31 -3.39
C ASP A 52 -0.66 9.13 -3.18
N ALA A 53 -0.04 9.04 -2.01
CA ALA A 53 0.91 7.98 -1.70
C ALA A 53 0.27 6.58 -1.71
N VAL A 54 -0.98 6.44 -1.24
CA VAL A 54 -1.69 5.15 -1.34
C VAL A 54 -2.11 4.85 -2.78
N GLN A 55 -2.49 5.86 -3.58
CA GLN A 55 -2.85 5.65 -4.99
C GLN A 55 -1.64 5.25 -5.84
N ASP A 56 -0.46 5.82 -5.59
CA ASP A 56 0.79 5.36 -6.23
C ASP A 56 1.06 3.88 -5.92
N ALA A 57 0.89 3.46 -4.65
CA ALA A 57 1.03 2.06 -4.26
C ALA A 57 -0.03 1.16 -4.92
N VAL A 58 -1.27 1.63 -5.03
CA VAL A 58 -2.36 0.90 -5.70
C VAL A 58 -2.08 0.73 -7.18
N HIS A 59 -1.58 1.76 -7.85
CA HIS A 59 -1.21 1.71 -9.26
C HIS A 59 -0.17 0.61 -9.51
N VAL A 60 0.88 0.55 -8.71
CA VAL A 60 1.91 -0.50 -8.82
C VAL A 60 1.35 -1.88 -8.47
N ALA A 61 0.46 -1.97 -7.48
CA ALA A 61 -0.19 -3.22 -7.13
C ALA A 61 -1.07 -3.77 -8.28
N LEU A 62 -1.84 -2.90 -8.96
CA LEU A 62 -2.69 -3.29 -10.09
C LEU A 62 -1.87 -3.73 -11.31
N GLN A 63 -0.72 -3.12 -11.55
CA GLN A 63 0.21 -3.55 -12.61
C GLN A 63 0.83 -4.92 -12.38
N ALA A 64 0.87 -5.38 -11.12
CA ALA A 64 1.51 -6.63 -10.73
C ALA A 64 0.57 -7.83 -10.68
N VAL A 65 -0.74 -7.63 -10.80
CA VAL A 65 -1.76 -8.69 -10.74
C VAL A 65 -2.34 -9.03 -12.11
N GLU A 66 -3.08 -10.13 -12.19
CA GLU A 66 -3.78 -10.53 -13.42
C GLU A 66 -4.91 -9.54 -13.75
N PRO A 67 -5.29 -9.37 -15.04
CA PRO A 67 -6.26 -8.37 -15.45
C PRO A 67 -7.66 -8.45 -14.79
N ASP A 68 -8.08 -9.63 -14.34
CA ASP A 68 -9.36 -9.87 -13.66
C ASP A 68 -9.26 -9.90 -12.12
N ALA A 69 -8.07 -9.60 -11.59
CA ALA A 69 -7.80 -9.55 -10.17
C ALA A 69 -7.88 -8.11 -9.62
N ARG A 70 -8.27 -8.02 -8.35
CA ARG A 70 -8.17 -6.80 -7.54
C ARG A 70 -6.77 -6.68 -6.95
N ALA A 71 -6.44 -5.49 -6.47
CA ALA A 71 -5.22 -5.24 -5.69
C ALA A 71 -5.55 -5.00 -4.21
N LEU A 72 -4.59 -5.33 -3.34
CA LEU A 72 -4.62 -4.98 -1.93
C LEU A 72 -3.35 -4.20 -1.57
N VAL A 73 -3.52 -3.06 -0.92
CA VAL A 73 -2.44 -2.27 -0.32
C VAL A 73 -2.67 -2.21 1.19
N MET A 74 -1.65 -2.58 1.96
CA MET A 74 -1.66 -2.44 3.41
C MET A 74 -1.09 -1.07 3.79
N ALA A 75 -1.71 -0.41 4.77
CA ALA A 75 -1.07 0.68 5.48
C ALA A 75 -0.45 0.12 6.76
N ALA A 76 0.82 0.42 7.00
CA ALA A 76 1.52 -0.03 8.20
C ALA A 76 2.48 1.05 8.74
N ASP A 77 2.75 1.01 10.04
CA ASP A 77 3.66 1.93 10.70
C ASP A 77 5.01 1.24 10.97
N VAL A 78 6.10 1.88 10.54
CA VAL A 78 7.49 1.49 10.82
C VAL A 78 8.29 2.66 11.38
N ALA A 79 9.46 2.38 11.95
CA ALA A 79 10.36 3.44 12.41
C ALA A 79 11.00 4.17 11.21
N ASP A 80 11.00 5.50 11.21
CA ASP A 80 11.48 6.33 10.10
C ASP A 80 12.92 6.00 9.69
N LYS A 81 13.78 5.68 10.67
CA LYS A 81 15.18 5.28 10.44
C LYS A 81 15.36 3.96 9.68
N ALA A 82 14.29 3.18 9.50
CA ALA A 82 14.31 1.94 8.73
C ALA A 82 14.07 2.18 7.24
N LEU A 83 13.83 3.43 6.83
CA LEU A 83 13.46 3.81 5.48
C LEU A 83 14.50 4.74 4.86
N GLU A 84 14.68 4.59 3.55
CA GLU A 84 15.32 5.57 2.67
C GLU A 84 14.37 5.94 1.53
N GLY A 85 14.58 7.11 0.92
CA GLY A 85 13.88 7.48 -0.30
C GLY A 85 14.27 6.56 -1.46
N ALA A 86 13.28 6.19 -2.28
CA ALA A 86 13.42 5.38 -3.48
C ALA A 86 12.68 6.06 -4.64
N THR A 87 12.98 7.34 -4.86
CA THR A 87 12.25 8.19 -5.82
C THR A 87 12.52 7.84 -7.28
N ASP A 88 13.57 7.07 -7.53
CA ASP A 88 13.93 6.51 -8.83
C ASP A 88 13.02 5.36 -9.27
N THR A 89 12.45 4.59 -8.33
CA THR A 89 11.54 3.47 -8.63
C THR A 89 10.10 3.73 -8.22
N GLY A 90 9.87 4.42 -7.10
CA GLY A 90 8.54 4.64 -6.54
C GLY A 90 7.99 6.07 -6.69
N GLY A 91 8.61 6.90 -7.54
CA GLY A 91 8.15 8.26 -7.77
C GLY A 91 8.28 9.17 -6.54
N ALA A 92 7.42 10.18 -6.42
CA ALA A 92 7.57 11.21 -5.38
C ALA A 92 7.40 10.68 -3.94
N TYR A 93 6.68 9.57 -3.76
CA TYR A 93 6.39 8.96 -2.46
C TYR A 93 7.15 7.65 -2.23
N GLY A 94 7.98 7.22 -3.18
CA GLY A 94 8.73 5.97 -3.13
C GLY A 94 9.70 5.92 -1.94
N VAL A 95 9.62 4.85 -1.17
CA VAL A 95 10.55 4.54 -0.08
C VAL A 95 10.93 3.06 -0.09
N ARG A 96 12.07 2.74 0.54
CA ARG A 96 12.55 1.37 0.66
C ARG A 96 13.08 1.08 2.06
N LEU A 97 12.87 -0.14 2.53
CA LEU A 97 13.43 -0.63 3.78
C LEU A 97 14.94 -0.86 3.66
N VAL A 98 15.76 -0.10 4.41
CA VAL A 98 17.23 -0.28 4.43
C VAL A 98 17.68 -1.50 5.24
N SER A 99 16.81 -1.97 6.14
CA SER A 99 16.99 -3.16 6.95
C SER A 99 15.64 -3.82 7.18
N GLY A 100 15.64 -5.10 7.59
CA GLY A 100 14.41 -5.74 8.02
C GLY A 100 13.74 -4.97 9.17
N ALA A 101 12.41 -4.89 9.15
CA ALA A 101 11.63 -4.10 10.10
C ALA A 101 10.34 -4.81 10.49
N ARG A 102 9.94 -4.69 11.75
CA ARG A 102 8.60 -5.06 12.19
C ARG A 102 7.67 -3.88 11.93
N ALA A 103 6.64 -4.10 11.14
CA ALA A 103 5.63 -3.09 10.81
C ALA A 103 4.33 -3.39 11.57
N VAL A 104 3.69 -2.36 12.11
CA VAL A 104 2.38 -2.46 12.76
C VAL A 104 1.31 -2.10 11.74
N ILE A 105 0.43 -3.03 11.40
CA ILE A 105 -0.63 -2.81 10.42
C ILE A 105 -1.64 -1.79 10.99
N ALA A 106 -1.98 -0.79 10.19
CA ALA A 106 -2.96 0.25 10.50
C ALA A 106 -4.30 -0.01 9.80
N SER A 107 -4.28 -0.40 8.52
CA SER A 107 -5.47 -0.72 7.74
C SER A 107 -5.14 -1.48 6.46
N PHE A 108 -6.16 -1.96 5.76
CA PHE A 108 -6.08 -2.55 4.43
C PHE A 108 -6.96 -1.77 3.45
N HIS A 109 -6.49 -1.65 2.21
CA HIS A 109 -7.21 -1.00 1.12
C HIS A 109 -7.29 -1.99 -0.04
N VAL A 110 -8.51 -2.38 -0.42
CA VAL A 110 -8.75 -3.29 -1.56
C VAL A 110 -9.43 -2.52 -2.67
N THR A 111 -8.97 -2.66 -3.90
CA THR A 111 -9.63 -2.00 -5.04
C THR A 111 -11.05 -2.53 -5.25
N GLU A 112 -11.98 -1.63 -5.55
CA GLU A 112 -13.35 -2.00 -5.88
C GLU A 112 -13.44 -2.72 -7.23
N GLN A 113 -12.64 -2.25 -8.18
CA GLN A 113 -12.51 -2.74 -9.56
C GLN A 113 -11.34 -3.72 -9.69
N ASP A 114 -11.37 -4.57 -10.72
CA ASP A 114 -10.19 -5.29 -11.18
C ASP A 114 -9.21 -4.40 -11.94
N ALA A 115 -8.00 -4.93 -12.19
CA ALA A 115 -6.93 -4.23 -12.90
C ALA A 115 -7.34 -3.78 -14.31
N ARG A 116 -8.11 -4.57 -15.06
CA ARG A 116 -8.55 -4.19 -16.41
C ARG A 116 -9.52 -3.02 -16.39
N THR A 117 -10.52 -3.06 -15.50
CA THR A 117 -11.50 -1.99 -15.38
C THR A 117 -10.83 -0.72 -14.88
N ALA A 118 -9.94 -0.82 -13.89
CA ALA A 118 -9.15 0.30 -13.38
C ALA A 118 -8.25 0.93 -14.46
N GLU A 119 -7.65 0.13 -15.35
CA GLU A 119 -6.82 0.65 -16.46
C GLU A 119 -7.63 1.46 -17.50
N GLN A 120 -8.93 1.16 -17.65
CA GLN A 120 -9.81 1.83 -18.60
C GLN A 120 -10.50 3.07 -18.03
N ASP A 121 -10.46 3.23 -16.71
CA ASP A 121 -11.00 4.37 -15.97
C ASP A 121 -9.96 5.50 -15.93
N ASP A 122 -10.39 6.75 -16.17
CA ASP A 122 -9.50 7.92 -16.11
C ASP A 122 -9.46 8.55 -14.71
N THR A 123 -10.08 7.90 -13.73
CA THR A 123 -10.09 8.29 -12.32
C THR A 123 -9.29 7.33 -11.45
N ASP A 124 -8.89 7.81 -10.26
CA ASP A 124 -8.22 6.96 -9.29
C ASP A 124 -9.14 5.80 -8.85
N PRO A 125 -8.60 4.57 -8.71
CA PRO A 125 -9.39 3.43 -8.25
C PRO A 125 -10.01 3.68 -6.88
N ALA A 126 -11.31 3.39 -6.77
CA ALA A 126 -12.01 3.41 -5.48
C ALA A 126 -11.50 2.29 -4.57
N LEU A 127 -11.34 2.60 -3.28
CA LEU A 127 -10.74 1.72 -2.27
C LEU A 127 -11.73 1.37 -1.18
N LEU A 128 -11.94 0.06 -0.98
CA LEU A 128 -12.62 -0.47 0.20
C LEU A 128 -11.63 -0.50 1.38
N TRP A 129 -12.00 0.15 2.47
CA TRP A 129 -11.19 0.23 3.68
C TRP A 129 -11.59 -0.85 4.70
N PHE A 130 -10.58 -1.48 5.30
CA PHE A 130 -10.72 -2.47 6.38
C PHE A 130 -9.77 -2.12 7.51
N ASP A 131 -10.20 -2.31 8.76
CA ASP A 131 -9.34 -2.04 9.90
C ASP A 131 -8.26 -3.12 10.10
N ALA A 132 -7.24 -2.83 10.93
CA ALA A 132 -6.10 -3.73 11.16
C ALA A 132 -6.47 -5.14 11.69
N SER A 133 -7.68 -5.35 12.23
CA SER A 133 -8.18 -6.66 12.67
C SER A 133 -8.94 -7.43 11.59
N GLU A 134 -9.28 -6.77 10.48
CA GLU A 134 -10.11 -7.30 9.39
C GLU A 134 -9.29 -7.91 8.24
N GLY A 135 -8.02 -8.26 8.48
CA GLY A 135 -7.13 -8.89 7.49
C GLY A 135 -7.76 -10.09 6.74
N PRO A 136 -8.46 -11.02 7.42
CA PRO A 136 -9.16 -12.12 6.74
C PRO A 136 -10.31 -11.64 5.83
N SER A 137 -11.03 -10.60 6.24
CA SER A 137 -12.11 -10.00 5.44
C SER A 137 -11.56 -9.28 4.21
N ALA A 138 -10.46 -8.56 4.36
CA ALA A 138 -9.77 -7.90 3.25
C ALA A 138 -9.28 -8.92 2.21
N LEU A 139 -8.68 -10.03 2.65
CA LEU A 139 -8.30 -11.13 1.75
C LEU A 139 -9.51 -11.79 1.08
N ALA A 140 -10.59 -12.03 1.83
CA ALA A 140 -11.82 -12.57 1.26
C ALA A 140 -12.44 -11.63 0.21
N GLN A 141 -12.30 -10.31 0.36
CA GLN A 141 -12.72 -9.34 -0.64
C GLN A 141 -11.78 -9.30 -1.85
N LEU A 142 -10.47 -9.39 -1.63
CA LEU A 142 -9.46 -9.48 -2.68
C LEU A 142 -9.70 -10.68 -3.59
N ASP A 143 -10.04 -11.83 -3.01
CA ASP A 143 -10.26 -13.09 -3.73
C ASP A 143 -11.66 -13.19 -4.38
N ARG A 144 -12.52 -12.16 -4.23
CA ARG A 144 -13.78 -12.08 -4.99
C ARG A 144 -13.48 -11.63 -6.43
N PRO A 145 -14.22 -12.15 -7.42
CA PRO A 145 -14.12 -11.65 -8.78
C PRO A 145 -14.26 -10.12 -8.81
N GLY A 146 -13.40 -9.46 -9.60
CA GLY A 146 -13.60 -8.07 -9.98
C GLY A 146 -14.90 -7.88 -10.77
N VAL A 147 -15.38 -6.64 -10.79
CA VAL A 147 -16.43 -6.16 -11.70
C VAL A 147 -15.90 -5.01 -12.52
#